data_AF-A0AB36ERM7-F1
#
_entry.id   AF-A0AB36ERM7-F1
#
_cell.length_a   1.000
_cell.length_b   1.000
_cell.length_c   1.000
_cell.angle_alpha   90.00
_cell.angle_beta   90.00
_cell.angle_gamma   90.00
#
_symmetry.space_group_name_H-M   'P 1'
#
loop_
_entity.id
_entity.type
_entity.pdbx_description
1 polymer ?
#
loop_
_entity_poly.entity_id
_entity_poly.type
_entity_poly.pdbx_seq_one_letter_code
_entity_poly.pdbx_strand_id
1 'polypeptide(L)'
;MRERIVAILEHKKLTAKKLEELSGIDREKWYALRKGGRRVNEDDIKVIVELAPEYALWLVSGKIAPECGQTSPEYDQANATDTE
;
A
#
# COMPACT_ATOMS: atom_id res chain seq x y z
N MET A 1 2.26 5.42 -9.31
CA MET A 1 1.24 4.47 -8.80
C MET A 1 1.86 3.22 -8.20
N ARG A 2 2.59 2.40 -8.97
CA ARG A 2 3.31 1.20 -8.46
C ARG A 2 4.10 1.49 -7.19
N GLU A 3 4.90 2.55 -7.20
CA GLU A 3 5.76 2.93 -6.08
C GLU A 3 4.99 3.19 -4.79
N ARG A 4 3.81 3.80 -4.88
CA ARG A 4 2.93 4.02 -3.72
C ARG A 4 2.38 2.72 -3.16
N ILE A 5 1.95 1.80 -4.03
CA ILE A 5 1.53 0.46 -3.61
C ILE A 5 2.68 -0.26 -2.91
N VAL A 6 3.88 -0.25 -3.50
CA VAL A 6 5.06 -0.91 -2.92
C VAL A 6 5.40 -0.31 -1.54
N ALA A 7 5.41 1.02 -1.41
CA ALA A 7 5.66 1.69 -0.14
C ALA A 7 4.65 1.28 0.95
N ILE A 8 3.35 1.20 0.62
CA ILE A 8 2.32 0.71 1.55
C ILE A 8 2.57 -0.73 1.96
N LEU A 9 2.86 -1.60 0.99
CA LEU A 9 3.10 -3.02 1.25
C LEU A 9 4.33 -3.24 2.14
N GLU A 10 5.39 -2.47 1.93
CA GLU A 10 6.61 -2.53 2.74
C GLU A 10 6.37 -2.01 4.16
N HIS A 11 5.69 -0.87 4.29
CA HIS A 11 5.35 -0.28 5.59
C HIS A 11 4.45 -1.21 6.41
N LYS A 12 3.44 -1.81 5.79
CA LYS A 12 2.54 -2.79 6.41
C LYS A 12 3.18 -4.18 6.58
N LYS A 13 4.42 -4.39 6.12
CA LYS A 13 5.14 -5.67 6.14
C LYS A 13 4.35 -6.82 5.49
N LEU A 14 3.57 -6.50 4.45
CA LEU A 14 2.75 -7.46 3.73
C LEU A 14 3.61 -8.26 2.76
N THR A 15 3.60 -9.59 2.87
CA THR A 15 4.29 -10.48 1.95
C THR A 15 3.41 -10.84 0.76
N ALA A 16 4.00 -11.23 -0.37
CA ALA A 16 3.24 -11.68 -1.54
C ALA A 16 2.33 -12.89 -1.22
N LYS A 17 2.78 -13.79 -0.35
CA LYS A 17 1.96 -14.89 0.17
C LYS A 17 0.74 -14.38 0.93
N LYS A 18 0.92 -13.43 1.85
CA LYS A 18 -0.19 -12.87 2.62
C LYS A 18 -1.19 -12.14 1.74
N LEU A 19 -0.70 -11.44 0.72
CA LEU A 19 -1.55 -10.77 -0.26
C LEU A 19 -2.35 -11.78 -1.08
N GLU A 20 -1.75 -12.89 -1.50
CA GLU A 20 -2.47 -13.98 -2.18
C GLU A 20 -3.59 -14.56 -1.31
N GLU A 21 -3.33 -14.82 -0.03
CA GLU A 21 -4.35 -15.32 0.91
C GLU A 21 -5.51 -14.33 1.13
N LEU A 22 -5.22 -13.02 1.13
CA LEU A 22 -6.23 -11.99 1.40
C LEU A 22 -6.99 -11.53 0.16
N SER A 23 -6.35 -11.54 -1.02
CA SER A 23 -6.93 -11.01 -2.26
C SER A 23 -7.33 -12.08 -3.27
N GLY A 24 -6.85 -13.32 -3.12
CA GLY A 24 -6.96 -14.36 -4.15
C GLY A 24 -6.10 -14.10 -5.39
N ILE A 25 -5.31 -13.02 -5.44
CA ILE A 25 -4.39 -12.72 -6.54
C ILE A 25 -3.08 -13.46 -6.31
N ASP A 26 -2.69 -14.28 -7.29
CA ASP A 26 -1.46 -15.06 -7.25
C ASP A 26 -0.23 -14.24 -6.84
N ARG A 27 0.58 -14.78 -5.92
CA ARG A 27 1.80 -14.15 -5.40
C ARG A 27 2.79 -13.74 -6.48
N GLU A 28 2.87 -14.47 -7.60
CA GLU A 28 3.73 -14.12 -8.73
C GLU A 28 3.29 -12.82 -9.38
N LYS A 29 1.99 -12.53 -9.43
CA LYS A 29 1.48 -11.24 -9.91
C LYS A 29 1.89 -10.10 -8.96
N TRP A 30 1.88 -10.34 -7.65
CA TRP A 30 2.40 -9.39 -6.67
C TRP A 30 3.90 -9.17 -6.82
N TYR A 31 4.69 -10.23 -7.04
CA TYR A 31 6.12 -10.10 -7.32
C TYR A 31 6.39 -9.35 -8.63
N ALA A 32 5.66 -9.66 -9.70
CA ALA A 32 5.76 -8.98 -10.98
C ALA A 32 5.38 -7.50 -10.85
N LEU A 33 4.33 -7.17 -10.10
CA LEU A 33 3.95 -5.78 -9.81
C LEU A 33 5.07 -5.05 -9.06
N ARG A 34 5.62 -5.65 -7.99
CA ARG A 34 6.72 -5.05 -7.21
C ARG A 34 7.96 -4.78 -8.06
N LYS A 35 8.35 -5.74 -8.91
CA LYS A 35 9.51 -5.63 -9.80
C LYS A 35 9.26 -4.75 -11.03
N GLY A 36 8.03 -4.28 -11.23
CA GLY A 36 7.64 -3.50 -12.42
C GLY A 36 7.45 -4.32 -13.70
N GLY A 37 7.42 -5.66 -13.60
CA GLY A 37 7.11 -6.56 -14.71
C GLY A 37 5.62 -6.56 -15.10
N ARG A 38 4.75 -5.95 -14.29
CA ARG A 38 3.32 -5.76 -14.58
C ARG A 38 2.87 -4.35 -14.18
N ARG A 39 1.95 -3.77 -14.96
CA ARG A 39 1.27 -2.50 -14.64
C ARG A 39 0.21 -2.72 -13.55
N VAL A 40 0.06 -1.71 -12.70
CA VAL A 40 -1.03 -1.63 -11.71
C VAL A 40 -2.37 -1.56 -12.43
N ASN A 41 -3.33 -2.40 -12.02
CA ASN A 41 -4.71 -2.35 -12.47
C ASN A 41 -5.66 -1.98 -11.31
N GLU A 42 -6.96 -1.95 -11.61
CA GLU A 42 -7.99 -1.61 -10.63
C GLU A 42 -8.08 -2.62 -9.47
N ASP A 43 -7.95 -3.92 -9.74
CA ASP A 43 -7.97 -4.95 -8.68
C ASP A 43 -6.85 -4.76 -7.67
N ASP A 44 -5.63 -4.46 -8.15
CA ASP A 44 -4.50 -4.18 -7.26
C ASP A 44 -4.82 -2.99 -6.34
N ILE A 45 -5.45 -1.94 -6.90
CA ILE A 45 -5.80 -0.74 -6.14
C ILE A 45 -6.88 -1.06 -5.10
N LYS A 46 -7.93 -1.79 -5.48
CA LYS A 46 -9.02 -2.20 -4.57
C LYS A 46 -8.47 -2.98 -3.39
N VAL A 47 -7.65 -4.00 -3.64
CA VAL A 47 -7.02 -4.81 -2.58
C VAL A 47 -6.23 -3.93 -1.63
N ILE A 48 -5.42 -2.99 -2.14
CA ILE A 48 -4.61 -2.13 -1.28
C ILE A 48 -5.48 -1.17 -0.45
N VAL A 49 -6.54 -0.62 -1.04
CA VAL A 49 -7.50 0.25 -0.34
C VAL A 49 -8.26 -0.53 0.75
N GLU A 50 -8.59 -1.79 0.51
CA GLU A 50 -9.24 -2.65 1.51
C GLU A 50 -8.28 -3.03 2.66
N LEU A 51 -7.01 -3.29 2.35
CA LEU A 51 -5.99 -3.68 3.33
C LEU A 51 -5.39 -2.52 4.13
N ALA A 52 -5.35 -1.33 3.53
CA ALA A 52 -4.80 -0.12 4.12
C ALA A 52 -5.64 1.13 3.75
N PRO A 53 -6.90 1.20 4.21
CA PRO A 53 -7.82 2.29 3.88
C PRO A 53 -7.32 3.66 4.33
N GLU A 54 -6.48 3.75 5.36
CA GLU A 54 -5.83 4.98 5.82
C GLU A 54 -4.90 5.60 4.77
N TYR A 55 -4.42 4.81 3.79
CA TYR A 55 -3.55 5.30 2.73
C TYR A 55 -4.28 5.50 1.41
N ALA A 56 -5.61 5.34 1.36
CA ALA A 56 -6.39 5.39 0.13
C ALA A 56 -6.26 6.74 -0.60
N LEU A 57 -6.42 7.86 0.13
CA LEU A 57 -6.27 9.20 -0.41
C LEU A 57 -4.86 9.42 -0.98
N TRP A 58 -3.83 9.01 -0.25
CA TRP A 58 -2.45 9.15 -0.66
C TRP A 58 -2.11 8.29 -1.87
N LEU A 59 -2.61 7.05 -1.91
CA LEU A 59 -2.44 6.13 -3.03
C LEU A 59 -2.91 6.78 -4.34
N VAL A 60 -4.14 7.32 -4.36
CA VAL A 60 -4.75 7.86 -5.58
C VAL A 60 -4.29 9.28 -5.89
N SER A 61 -4.28 10.17 -4.91
CA SER A 61 -4.09 11.62 -5.13
C SER A 61 -2.67 12.08 -4.81
N GLY A 62 -1.91 11.32 -4.02
CA GLY A 62 -0.62 11.74 -3.48
C GLY A 62 -0.70 12.74 -2.34
N LYS A 63 -1.91 13.11 -1.92
CA LYS A 63 -2.14 14.00 -0.79
C LYS A 63 -2.40 13.21 0.48
N ILE A 64 -2.12 13.81 1.62
CA ILE A 64 -2.50 13.31 2.95
C ILE A 64 -3.51 14.29 3.56
N ALA A 65 -4.37 13.77 4.44
CA ALA A 65 -5.28 14.48 5.32
C ALA A 65 -5.24 13.79 6.71
N PRO A 66 -4.18 14.02 7.50
CA PRO A 66 -3.99 13.37 8.81
C PRO A 66 -5.17 13.62 9.76
N GLU A 67 -5.84 14.77 9.64
CA GLU A 67 -7.04 15.13 10.40
C GLU A 67 -8.23 14.17 10.19
N CYS A 68 -8.26 13.47 9.06
CA CYS A 68 -9.27 12.46 8.73
C CYS A 68 -8.71 11.02 8.82
N GLY A 69 -7.52 10.83 9.39
CA GLY A 69 -6.84 9.53 9.43
C GLY A 69 -6.38 9.04 8.05
N GLN A 70 -6.27 9.95 7.06
CA GLN A 70 -5.77 9.63 5.73
C GLN A 70 -4.30 10.07 5.63
N THR A 71 -3.38 9.15 5.81
CA THR A 71 -1.94 9.45 5.92
C THR A 71 -1.15 8.81 4.79
N SER A 72 0.18 8.79 4.94
CA SER A 72 1.08 8.08 4.05
C SER A 72 2.08 7.27 4.87
N PRO A 73 2.65 6.19 4.30
CA PRO A 73 3.71 5.43 4.95
C PRO A 73 4.87 6.31 5.46
N GLU A 74 5.26 7.31 4.67
CA GLU A 74 6.33 8.26 5.04
C GLU A 74 5.93 9.15 6.21
N TYR A 75 4.69 9.66 6.21
CA TYR A 75 4.15 10.44 7.32
C TYR A 75 4.07 9.62 8.62
N ASP A 76 3.56 8.40 8.54
CA ASP A 76 3.50 7.50 9.70
C ASP A 76 4.89 7.16 10.23
N GLN A 77 5.86 6.88 9.36
CA GLN A 77 7.24 6.63 9.78
C GLN A 77 7.89 7.83 10.47
N ALA A 78 7.63 9.05 9.98
CA ALA A 78 8.16 10.27 10.57
C ALA A 78 7.51 10.64 11.90
N ASN A 79 6.24 10.27 12.12
CA ASN A 79 5.51 10.58 13.36
C ASN A 79 5.52 9.44 14.38
N ALA A 80 5.96 8.24 14.01
CA ALA A 80 6.14 7.11 14.94
C ALA A 80 7.30 7.31 15.92
N THR A 81 8.15 8.33 15.73
CA THR A 81 9.32 8.62 16.57
C THR A 81 9.04 9.57 17.73
N ASP A 82 7.79 9.98 17.97
CA ASP A 82 7.40 10.81 19.12
C ASP A 82 6.77 9.91 20.20
N THR A 83 7.55 9.00 20.75
CA THR A 83 7.22 8.28 21.98
C THR A 83 8.52 7.93 22.71
N GLU A 84 9.23 8.96 23.17
CA GLU A 84 10.29 8.86 24.18
C GLU A 84 10.08 9.92 25.27
#